data_AF-A0A9P8FVJ8-F1
#
_entry.id   AF-A0A9P8FVJ8-F1
#
_cell.length_a   1.000
_cell.length_b   1.000
_cell.length_c   1.000
_cell.angle_alpha   90.00
_cell.angle_beta   90.00
_cell.angle_gamma   90.00
#
_symmetry.space_group_name_H-M   'P 1'
#
loop_
_entity.id
_entity.type
_entity.pdbx_description
1 polymer ?
#
loop_
_entity_poly.entity_id
_entity_poly.type
_entity_poly.pdbx_seq_one_letter_code
_entity_poly.pdbx_strand_id
1 'polypeptide(L)'
;MDKNVEIDLTSKPTLARFAIEDLSPTDWQAEHERVRAELGDEAYLALRQSEVKEKMDSIIELIRAGQWQLPPLKGSQQPDRIGLANGREFRVGVAQGVPEDITEAMWGALDSGDEIQEVPDEWLGYEVSKEQLEEEERQDNEKLKQRAVDERRKILDGKLSVRDIAMGCPSTEEGVLKAGV
;
A
#
# COMPACT_ATOMS: atom_id res chain seq x y z
N MET A 1 -30.60 -21.05 -22.69
CA MET A 1 -29.21 -21.49 -22.93
C MET A 1 -28.36 -20.80 -21.89
N ASP A 2 -28.36 -21.38 -20.68
CA ASP A 2 -27.61 -20.85 -19.56
C ASP A 2 -26.15 -21.27 -19.75
N LYS A 3 -25.28 -20.28 -19.97
CA LYS A 3 -23.84 -20.50 -19.97
C LYS A 3 -23.41 -20.62 -18.52
N ASN A 4 -23.33 -21.85 -18.03
CA ASN A 4 -22.57 -22.17 -16.83
C ASN A 4 -21.13 -21.72 -17.07
N VAL A 5 -20.73 -20.63 -16.43
CA VAL A 5 -19.31 -20.27 -16.27
C VAL A 5 -18.78 -21.22 -15.21
N GLU A 6 -18.19 -22.31 -15.67
CA GLU A 6 -17.45 -23.24 -14.83
C GLU A 6 -16.20 -22.48 -14.35
N ILE A 7 -16.26 -21.94 -13.13
CA ILE A 7 -15.10 -21.32 -12.49
C ILE A 7 -14.22 -22.49 -12.04
N ASP A 8 -13.13 -22.73 -12.78
CA ASP A 8 -12.12 -23.71 -12.43
C ASP A 8 -11.37 -23.25 -11.16
N LEU A 9 -11.79 -23.79 -10.02
CA LEU A 9 -11.18 -23.55 -8.71
C LEU A 9 -9.87 -24.34 -8.50
N THR A 10 -9.37 -25.06 -9.53
CA THR A 10 -8.15 -25.88 -9.42
C THR A 10 -6.89 -25.22 -9.97
N SER A 11 -7.02 -24.12 -10.72
CA SER A 11 -5.85 -23.38 -11.22
C SER A 11 -5.18 -22.64 -10.08
N LYS A 12 -3.96 -23.06 -9.71
CA LYS A 12 -3.12 -22.29 -8.78
C LYS A 12 -2.80 -20.92 -9.41
N PRO A 13 -2.94 -19.80 -8.67
CA PRO A 13 -2.56 -18.50 -9.20
C PRO A 13 -1.10 -18.55 -9.65
N THR A 14 -0.82 -17.89 -10.78
CA THR A 14 0.52 -17.81 -11.37
C THR A 14 0.90 -16.35 -11.49
N LEU A 15 2.17 -16.04 -11.24
CA LEU A 15 2.67 -14.69 -11.38
C LEU A 15 2.64 -14.25 -12.84
N ALA A 16 2.11 -13.06 -13.12
CA ALA A 16 2.18 -12.46 -14.45
C ALA A 16 3.64 -12.27 -14.88
N ARG A 17 3.96 -12.51 -16.16
CA ARG A 17 5.31 -12.37 -16.71
C ARG A 17 5.28 -11.60 -18.02
N PHE A 18 6.22 -10.67 -18.17
CA PHE A 18 6.33 -9.77 -19.31
C PHE A 18 7.69 -9.92 -19.99
N ALA A 19 7.71 -9.79 -21.32
CA ALA A 19 8.93 -9.97 -22.12
C ALA A 19 10.06 -9.01 -21.70
N ILE A 20 9.72 -7.82 -21.18
CA ILE A 20 10.69 -6.82 -20.73
C ILE A 20 11.46 -7.22 -19.46
N GLU A 21 10.97 -8.20 -18.70
CA GLU A 21 11.64 -8.72 -17.51
C GLU A 21 12.90 -9.53 -17.86
N ASP A 22 12.93 -10.15 -19.04
CA ASP A 22 14.03 -10.99 -19.49
C ASP A 22 15.10 -10.20 -20.27
N LEU A 23 14.91 -8.90 -20.51
CA LEU A 23 15.87 -8.05 -21.22
C LEU A 23 17.09 -7.73 -20.36
N SER A 24 18.28 -7.65 -20.97
CA SER A 24 19.44 -7.05 -20.30
C SER A 24 19.18 -5.56 -20.00
N PRO A 25 19.92 -4.92 -19.07
CA PRO A 25 19.76 -3.49 -18.82
C PRO A 25 19.91 -2.62 -20.09
N THR A 26 20.83 -2.99 -20.98
CA THR A 26 21.04 -2.29 -22.25
C THR A 26 19.87 -2.49 -23.21
N ASP A 27 19.37 -3.73 -23.33
CA ASP A 27 18.23 -4.03 -24.20
C ASP A 27 16.95 -3.39 -23.69
N TRP A 28 16.78 -3.29 -22.37
CA TRP A 28 15.70 -2.55 -21.74
C TRP A 28 15.74 -1.08 -22.11
N GLN A 29 16.90 -0.43 -22.01
CA GLN A 29 17.03 0.99 -22.36
C GLN A 29 16.68 1.22 -23.84
N ALA A 30 17.17 0.35 -24.74
CA ALA A 30 16.86 0.43 -26.15
C ALA A 30 15.36 0.22 -26.43
N GLU A 31 14.73 -0.77 -25.78
CA GLU A 31 13.29 -1.03 -25.90
C GLU A 31 12.46 0.11 -25.33
N HIS A 32 12.86 0.67 -24.19
CA HIS A 32 12.24 1.83 -23.55
C HIS A 32 12.20 3.02 -24.52
N GLU A 33 13.36 3.41 -25.07
CA GLU A 33 13.47 4.53 -26.01
C GLU A 33 12.66 4.26 -27.29
N ARG A 34 12.77 3.05 -27.85
CA ARG A 34 12.07 2.65 -29.08
C ARG A 34 10.56 2.71 -28.92
N VAL A 35 10.01 2.04 -27.90
CA VAL A 35 8.56 1.94 -27.67
C VAL A 35 7.98 3.30 -27.28
N ARG A 36 8.71 4.09 -26.49
CA ARG A 36 8.29 5.46 -26.16
C ARG A 36 8.23 6.36 -27.40
N ALA A 37 9.22 6.27 -28.28
CA ALA A 37 9.20 7.02 -29.54
C ALA A 37 8.08 6.57 -30.49
N GLU A 38 7.73 5.28 -30.49
CA GLU A 38 6.67 4.71 -31.32
C GLU A 38 5.26 5.08 -30.84
N LEU A 39 5.01 5.02 -29.53
CA LEU A 39 3.69 5.22 -28.93
C LEU A 39 3.41 6.67 -28.51
N GLY A 40 4.45 7.43 -28.20
CA GLY A 40 4.34 8.68 -27.46
C GLY A 40 4.10 8.48 -25.96
N ASP A 41 4.33 9.54 -25.18
CA ASP A 41 4.45 9.47 -23.72
C ASP A 41 3.18 8.96 -23.01
N GLU A 42 1.98 9.40 -23.39
CA GLU A 42 0.74 8.99 -22.71
C GLU A 42 0.39 7.52 -22.97
N ALA A 43 0.56 7.03 -24.20
CA ALA A 43 0.30 5.62 -24.52
C ALA A 43 1.38 4.70 -23.93
N TYR A 44 2.64 5.15 -23.91
CA TYR A 44 3.72 4.46 -23.23
C TYR A 44 3.47 4.35 -21.71
N LEU A 45 3.04 5.43 -21.07
CA LEU A 45 2.65 5.45 -19.66
C LEU A 45 1.53 4.45 -19.37
N ALA A 46 0.45 4.49 -20.15
CA ALA A 46 -0.68 3.59 -19.98
C ALA A 46 -0.28 2.11 -20.11
N LEU A 47 0.58 1.79 -21.09
CA LEU A 47 1.15 0.46 -21.25
C LEU A 47 1.90 0.03 -19.99
N ARG A 48 2.91 0.77 -19.55
CA ARG A 48 3.73 0.39 -18.39
C ARG A 48 2.94 0.33 -17.08
N GLN A 49 1.98 1.23 -16.88
CA GLN A 49 1.09 1.19 -15.71
C GLN A 49 0.20 -0.06 -15.72
N SER A 50 -0.30 -0.48 -16.88
CA SER A 50 -1.09 -1.70 -17.00
C SER A 50 -0.27 -2.96 -16.67
N GLU A 51 0.96 -3.06 -17.17
CA GLU A 51 1.88 -4.16 -16.86
C GLU A 51 2.19 -4.23 -15.35
N VAL A 52 2.51 -3.08 -14.73
CA VAL A 52 2.75 -2.96 -13.28
C VAL A 52 1.52 -3.38 -12.48
N LYS A 53 0.34 -2.92 -12.88
CA LYS A 53 -0.93 -3.26 -12.21
C LYS A 53 -1.20 -4.76 -12.29
N GLU A 54 -1.09 -5.35 -13.47
CA GLU A 54 -1.33 -6.78 -13.67
C GLU A 54 -0.33 -7.64 -12.86
N LYS A 55 0.94 -7.23 -12.81
CA LYS A 55 1.94 -7.86 -11.95
C LYS A 55 1.53 -7.82 -10.48
N MET A 56 1.16 -6.64 -9.97
CA MET A 56 0.73 -6.46 -8.58
C MET A 56 -0.54 -7.26 -8.25
N ASP A 57 -1.53 -7.26 -9.14
CA ASP A 57 -2.76 -8.02 -8.97
C ASP A 57 -2.44 -9.52 -8.86
N SER A 58 -1.52 -10.05 -9.69
CA SER A 58 -1.09 -11.45 -9.60
C SER A 58 -0.33 -11.79 -8.30
N ILE A 59 0.46 -10.85 -7.76
CA ILE A 59 1.12 -11.01 -6.45
C ILE A 59 0.07 -11.05 -5.33
N ILE A 60 -0.94 -10.18 -5.38
CA ILE A 60 -2.03 -10.15 -4.39
C ILE A 60 -2.78 -11.48 -4.39
N GLU A 61 -3.03 -12.08 -5.54
CA GLU A 61 -3.67 -13.39 -5.63
C GLU A 61 -2.80 -14.52 -5.06
N LEU A 62 -1.48 -14.48 -5.27
CA LEU A 62 -0.55 -15.43 -4.64
C LEU A 62 -0.52 -15.30 -3.12
N ILE A 63 -0.57 -14.07 -2.60
CA ILE A 63 -0.66 -13.80 -1.15
C ILE A 63 -1.99 -14.33 -0.59
N ARG A 64 -3.12 -14.03 -1.25
CA ARG A 64 -4.46 -14.52 -0.85
C ARG A 64 -4.54 -16.04 -0.84
N ALA A 65 -3.90 -16.70 -1.79
CA ALA A 65 -3.83 -18.16 -1.86
C ALA A 65 -2.83 -18.78 -0.87
N GLY A 66 -2.14 -17.97 -0.05
CA GLY A 66 -1.11 -18.42 0.89
C GLY A 66 0.14 -18.98 0.21
N GLN A 67 0.30 -18.75 -1.10
CA GLN A 67 1.43 -19.22 -1.91
C GLN A 67 2.62 -18.26 -1.83
N TRP A 68 2.40 -17.07 -1.29
CA TRP A 68 3.44 -16.07 -1.04
C TRP A 68 3.30 -15.54 0.38
N GLN A 69 4.37 -15.60 1.15
CA GLN A 69 4.42 -15.02 2.49
C GLN A 69 5.14 -13.68 2.43
N LEU A 70 4.45 -12.63 2.88
CA LEU A 70 5.12 -11.36 3.16
C LEU A 70 6.09 -11.61 4.34
N PRO A 71 7.27 -10.97 4.35
CA PRO A 71 8.14 -11.00 5.51
C PRO A 71 7.34 -10.53 6.72
N PRO A 72 7.60 -11.11 7.90
CA PRO A 72 6.94 -10.67 9.11
C PRO A 72 7.15 -9.15 9.25
N LEU A 73 6.05 -8.41 9.32
CA LEU A 73 6.08 -6.98 9.60
C LEU A 73 6.79 -6.83 10.95
N LYS A 74 8.03 -6.33 10.91
CA LYS A 74 8.81 -6.08 12.14
C LYS A 74 8.16 -4.91 12.85
N GLY A 75 7.46 -5.22 13.94
CA GLY A 75 6.85 -4.23 14.81
C GLY A 75 5.34 -4.29 14.73
N SER A 76 4.72 -5.01 15.66
CA SER A 76 3.39 -4.64 16.15
C SER A 76 3.54 -3.35 16.96
N GLN A 77 3.84 -2.24 16.29
CA GLN A 77 3.65 -0.94 16.91
C GLN A 77 2.14 -0.82 17.06
N GLN A 78 1.66 -0.81 18.31
CA GLN A 78 0.27 -0.48 18.57
C GLN A 78 0.00 0.86 17.86
N PRO A 79 -1.10 0.97 17.10
CA PRO A 79 -1.42 2.21 16.42
C PRO A 79 -1.52 3.31 17.47
N ASP A 80 -1.18 4.53 17.09
CA ASP A 80 -1.29 5.72 17.94
C ASP A 80 -2.72 6.24 18.03
N ARG A 81 -3.66 5.61 17.31
CA ARG A 81 -5.08 5.93 17.29
C ARG A 81 -5.96 4.70 17.21
N ILE A 82 -7.17 4.85 17.71
CA ILE A 82 -8.28 3.94 17.46
C ILE A 82 -9.44 4.67 16.79
N GLY A 83 -10.08 4.00 15.84
CA GLY A 83 -11.31 4.47 15.22
C GLY A 83 -12.50 3.67 15.75
N LEU A 84 -13.58 4.37 16.08
CA LEU A 84 -14.87 3.75 16.41
C LEU A 84 -15.74 3.64 15.17
N ALA A 85 -16.70 2.70 15.18
CA ALA A 85 -17.64 2.50 14.07
C ALA A 85 -18.49 3.75 13.72
N ASN A 86 -18.67 4.65 14.69
CA ASN A 86 -19.36 5.93 14.49
C ASN A 86 -18.48 7.01 13.81
N GLY A 87 -17.26 6.67 13.39
CA GLY A 87 -16.34 7.56 12.68
C GLY A 87 -15.54 8.51 13.59
N ARG A 88 -15.61 8.33 14.91
CA ARG A 88 -14.80 9.10 15.88
C ARG A 88 -13.45 8.42 16.05
N GLU A 89 -12.39 9.22 16.11
CA GLU A 89 -11.04 8.74 16.35
C GLU A 89 -10.49 9.27 17.67
N PHE A 90 -9.77 8.42 18.39
CA PHE A 90 -9.16 8.75 19.67
C PHE A 90 -7.68 8.41 19.64
N ARG A 91 -6.85 9.30 20.21
CA ARG A 91 -5.44 9.00 20.44
C ARG A 91 -5.31 7.89 21.48
N VAL A 92 -4.30 7.04 21.33
CA VAL A 92 -3.97 6.00 22.32
C VAL A 92 -2.48 5.94 22.60
N GLY A 93 -2.15 5.48 23.81
CA GLY A 93 -0.79 5.26 24.27
C GLY A 93 -0.18 6.47 24.97
N VAL A 94 0.69 6.17 25.93
CA VAL A 94 1.42 7.15 26.75
C VAL A 94 2.26 8.12 25.92
N ALA A 95 2.74 7.69 24.74
CA ALA A 95 3.46 8.53 23.80
C ALA A 95 2.60 9.67 23.23
N GLN A 96 1.28 9.49 23.18
CA GLN A 96 0.30 10.49 22.76
C GLN A 96 -0.26 11.31 23.93
N GLY A 97 0.25 11.10 25.15
CA GLY A 97 -0.23 11.74 26.36
C GLY A 97 -1.50 11.10 26.94
N VAL A 98 -1.87 9.92 26.46
CA VAL A 98 -3.03 9.16 26.95
C VAL A 98 -2.58 8.23 28.07
N PRO A 99 -3.18 8.30 29.27
CA PRO A 99 -2.92 7.36 30.35
C PRO A 99 -3.05 5.90 29.92
N GLU A 100 -2.23 5.03 30.50
CA GLU A 100 -2.16 3.61 30.13
C GLU A 100 -3.48 2.88 30.43
N ASP A 101 -4.12 3.20 31.55
CA ASP A 101 -5.44 2.68 31.94
C ASP A 101 -6.55 3.06 30.94
N ILE A 102 -6.54 4.31 30.44
CA ILE A 102 -7.48 4.74 29.39
C ILE A 102 -7.18 4.03 28.08
N THR A 103 -5.90 3.88 27.73
CA THR A 103 -5.47 3.14 26.53
C THR A 103 -5.92 1.68 26.59
N GLU A 104 -5.73 1.01 27.73
CA GLU A 104 -6.19 -0.36 27.94
C GLU A 104 -7.71 -0.48 27.88
N ALA A 105 -8.45 0.46 28.47
CA ALA A 105 -9.91 0.47 28.39
C ALA A 105 -10.42 0.63 26.94
N MET A 106 -9.77 1.50 26.17
CA MET A 106 -10.04 1.70 24.74
C MET A 106 -9.80 0.42 23.92
N TRP A 107 -8.68 -0.26 24.13
CA TRP A 107 -8.38 -1.53 23.48
C TRP A 107 -9.34 -2.65 23.91
N GLY A 108 -9.62 -2.76 25.21
CA GLY A 108 -10.55 -3.76 25.75
C GLY A 108 -11.96 -3.63 25.19
N ALA A 109 -12.43 -2.40 24.93
CA ALA A 109 -13.73 -2.14 24.31
C ALA A 109 -13.78 -2.50 22.82
N LEU A 110 -12.66 -2.47 22.10
CA LEU A 110 -12.58 -2.93 20.71
C LEU A 110 -12.50 -4.46 20.64
N ASP A 111 -11.74 -5.07 21.54
CA ASP A 111 -11.56 -6.53 21.60
C ASP A 111 -12.83 -7.27 22.06
N SER A 112 -13.70 -6.61 22.84
CA SER A 112 -14.99 -7.20 23.24
C SER A 112 -15.96 -7.36 22.07
N GLY A 113 -15.76 -6.63 20.96
CA GLY A 113 -16.64 -6.65 19.79
C GLY A 113 -18.03 -6.03 20.02
N ASP A 114 -18.26 -5.45 21.19
CA ASP A 114 -19.48 -4.71 21.50
C ASP A 114 -19.42 -3.30 20.90
N GLU A 115 -20.49 -2.88 20.24
CA GLU A 115 -20.59 -1.51 19.73
C GLU A 115 -20.65 -0.53 20.90
N ILE A 116 -19.66 0.37 20.98
CA ILE A 116 -19.61 1.41 22.02
C ILE A 116 -20.75 2.41 21.76
N GLN A 117 -21.89 2.20 22.43
CA GLN A 117 -23.07 3.06 22.31
C GLN A 117 -22.85 4.44 22.95
N GLU A 118 -22.09 4.48 24.05
CA GLU A 118 -21.79 5.71 24.78
C GLU A 118 -20.29 5.76 25.06
N VAL A 119 -19.63 6.80 24.55
CA VAL A 119 -18.19 7.01 24.76
C VAL A 119 -17.99 7.64 26.14
N PRO A 120 -17.15 7.05 27.01
CA PRO A 120 -16.85 7.63 28.32
C PRO A 120 -16.32 9.06 28.22
N ASP A 121 -16.77 9.94 29.12
CA ASP A 121 -16.37 11.36 29.16
C ASP A 121 -14.83 11.53 29.24
N GLU A 122 -14.16 10.62 29.94
CA GLU A 122 -12.70 10.56 30.06
C GLU A 122 -11.98 10.37 28.72
N TRP A 123 -12.62 9.77 27.72
CA TRP A 123 -12.04 9.57 26.39
C TRP A 123 -12.14 10.81 25.52
N LEU A 124 -13.15 11.66 25.76
CA LEU A 124 -13.43 12.85 24.96
C LEU A 124 -12.24 13.82 24.93
N GLY A 125 -11.43 13.85 26.00
CA GLY A 125 -10.20 14.65 26.07
C GLY A 125 -9.12 14.23 25.05
N TYR A 126 -9.24 13.03 24.48
CA TYR A 126 -8.29 12.45 23.52
C TYR A 126 -8.90 12.26 22.13
N GLU A 127 -10.14 12.72 21.92
CA GLU A 127 -10.78 12.71 20.61
C GLU A 127 -9.99 13.59 19.62
N VAL A 128 -9.71 13.04 18.45
CA VAL A 128 -9.14 13.79 17.34
C VAL A 128 -10.24 14.65 16.75
N SER A 129 -10.00 15.97 16.71
CA SER A 129 -11.00 16.89 16.15
C SER A 129 -11.22 16.64 14.66
N LYS A 130 -12.43 16.90 14.18
CA LYS A 130 -12.76 16.78 12.75
C LYS A 130 -11.84 17.62 11.87
N GLU A 131 -11.49 18.83 12.32
CA GLU A 131 -10.57 19.71 11.59
C GLU A 131 -9.18 19.09 11.44
N GLN A 132 -8.67 18.40 12.47
CA GLN A 132 -7.41 17.64 12.37
C GLN A 132 -7.52 16.46 11.39
N LEU A 133 -8.62 15.71 11.43
CA LEU A 133 -8.82 14.58 10.52
C LEU A 133 -8.90 15.05 9.06
N GLU A 134 -9.66 16.11 8.77
CA GLU A 134 -9.78 16.70 7.44
C GLU A 134 -8.42 17.22 6.94
N GLU A 135 -7.61 17.80 7.83
CA GLU A 135 -6.28 18.29 7.49
C GLU A 135 -5.32 17.14 7.13
N GLU A 136 -5.32 16.08 7.91
CA GLU A 136 -4.49 14.91 7.66
C GLU A 136 -4.92 14.20 6.38
N GLU A 137 -6.21 14.03 6.15
CA GLU A 137 -6.75 13.49 4.90
C GLU A 137 -6.30 14.34 3.70
N ARG A 138 -6.34 15.67 3.82
CA ARG A 138 -5.87 16.59 2.78
C ARG A 138 -4.38 16.40 2.50
N GLN A 139 -3.55 16.30 3.54
CA GLN A 139 -2.12 16.06 3.40
C GLN A 139 -1.81 14.70 2.78
N ASP A 140 -2.53 13.66 3.17
CA ASP A 140 -2.34 12.32 2.62
C ASP A 140 -2.81 12.24 1.17
N ASN A 141 -3.93 12.88 0.84
CA ASN A 141 -4.37 13.05 -0.54
C ASN A 141 -3.35 13.80 -1.39
N GLU A 142 -2.72 14.84 -0.86
CA GLU A 142 -1.66 15.57 -1.55
C GLU A 142 -0.40 14.70 -1.76
N LYS A 143 0.03 13.97 -0.73
CA LYS A 143 1.13 12.99 -0.84
C LYS A 143 0.82 11.91 -1.88
N LEU A 144 -0.41 11.40 -1.92
CA LEU A 144 -0.83 10.39 -2.90
C LEU A 144 -0.80 10.96 -4.32
N LYS A 145 -1.29 12.19 -4.52
CA LYS A 145 -1.18 12.88 -5.82
C LYS A 145 0.28 13.08 -6.23
N GLN A 146 1.13 13.51 -5.30
CA GLN A 146 2.55 13.70 -5.58
C GLN A 146 3.23 12.38 -5.94
N ARG A 147 2.95 11.30 -5.21
CA ARG A 147 3.44 9.95 -5.53
C ARG A 147 3.00 9.51 -6.93
N ALA A 148 1.74 9.73 -7.30
CA ALA A 148 1.26 9.38 -8.63
C ALA A 148 1.99 10.15 -9.74
N VAL A 149 2.33 11.43 -9.51
CA VAL A 149 3.15 12.23 -10.43
C VAL A 149 4.58 11.69 -10.50
N ASP A 150 5.19 11.39 -9.36
CA ASP A 150 6.56 10.88 -9.27
C ASP A 150 6.67 9.50 -9.92
N GLU A 151 5.69 8.61 -9.75
CA GLU A 151 5.64 7.31 -10.41
C GLU A 151 5.54 7.45 -11.93
N ARG A 152 4.65 8.31 -12.44
CA ARG A 152 4.57 8.61 -13.89
C ARG A 152 5.93 9.06 -14.43
N ARG A 153 6.61 9.94 -13.70
CA ARG A 153 7.94 10.41 -14.08
C ARG A 153 8.97 9.27 -14.06
N LYS A 154 8.99 8.44 -13.02
CA LYS A 154 9.90 7.29 -12.95
C LYS A 154 9.70 6.32 -14.12
N ILE A 155 8.45 6.08 -14.53
CA ILE A 155 8.12 5.25 -15.70
C ILE A 155 8.66 5.86 -16.99
N LEU A 156 8.43 7.16 -17.20
CA LEU A 156 8.93 7.88 -18.39
C LEU A 156 10.44 7.98 -18.45
N ASP A 157 11.11 8.02 -17.29
CA ASP A 157 12.57 8.02 -17.18
C ASP A 157 13.18 6.60 -17.28
N GLY A 158 12.35 5.56 -17.45
CA GLY A 158 12.81 4.16 -17.53
C GLY A 158 13.28 3.56 -16.19
N LYS A 159 12.97 4.23 -15.07
CA LYS A 159 13.37 3.88 -13.69
C LYS A 159 12.33 3.08 -12.92
N LEU A 160 11.13 2.90 -13.49
CA LEU A 160 10.08 2.08 -12.91
C LEU A 160 9.38 1.28 -14.01
N SER A 161 9.35 -0.03 -13.83
CA SER A 161 8.74 -1.02 -14.70
C SER A 161 8.44 -2.29 -13.89
N VAL A 162 7.82 -3.28 -14.53
CA VAL A 162 7.63 -4.61 -13.91
C VAL A 162 8.94 -5.30 -13.51
N ARG A 163 10.09 -4.90 -14.10
CA ARG A 163 11.43 -5.40 -13.71
C ARG A 163 11.79 -5.03 -12.28
N ASP A 164 11.24 -3.92 -11.79
CA ASP A 164 11.56 -3.32 -10.49
C ASP A 164 10.63 -3.83 -9.38
N ILE A 165 9.60 -4.60 -9.75
CA ILE A 165 8.68 -5.24 -8.82
C ILE A 165 9.32 -6.56 -8.37
N ALA A 166 10.09 -6.49 -7.29
CA ALA A 166 10.82 -7.64 -6.77
C ALA A 166 9.89 -8.80 -6.38
N MET A 167 10.31 -10.03 -6.73
CA MET A 167 9.61 -11.27 -6.33
C MET A 167 9.79 -11.67 -4.86
N GLY A 168 9.96 -10.70 -3.95
CA GLY A 168 10.15 -10.95 -2.53
C GLY A 168 10.30 -9.67 -1.70
N CYS A 169 9.25 -8.85 -1.64
CA CYS A 169 9.13 -7.69 -0.73
C CYS A 169 10.15 -6.54 -0.87
N PRO A 170 9.79 -5.34 -0.38
CA PRO A 170 10.08 -4.09 -1.06
C PRO A 170 11.57 -3.74 -1.03
N SER A 171 12.08 -3.33 -2.18
CA SER A 171 13.25 -2.44 -2.23
C SER A 171 12.87 -1.16 -1.48
N THR A 172 13.23 -1.11 -0.19
CA THR A 172 13.56 0.14 0.47
C THR A 172 14.68 0.78 -0.36
N GLU A 173 14.32 1.67 -1.28
CA GLU A 173 15.27 2.64 -1.82
C GLU A 173 15.73 3.51 -0.63
N GLU A 174 16.93 3.16 -0.17
CA GLU A 174 17.89 3.89 0.63
C GLU A 174 17.66 5.40 0.73
N GLY A 175 16.87 5.79 1.73
CA GLY A 175 17.05 7.05 2.44
C GLY A 175 17.50 6.72 3.86
N VAL A 176 18.69 7.19 4.24
CA VAL A 176 19.29 7.12 5.59
C VAL A 176 20.01 5.81 5.92
N LEU A 177 21.34 5.82 5.74
CA LEU A 177 22.32 5.74 6.84
C LEU A 177 23.74 5.79 6.24
N LYS A 178 24.30 7.00 6.10
CA LYS A 178 25.74 7.14 6.33
C LYS A 178 25.96 7.03 7.84
N ALA A 179 26.26 5.83 8.31
CA ALA A 179 26.99 5.61 9.53
C ALA A 179 28.22 4.78 9.17
N GLY A 180 29.36 5.46 9.08
CA GLY A 180 30.65 4.86 8.78
C GLY A 180 31.71 5.53 9.62
N VAL A 181 32.04 4.84 10.73
CA VAL A 181 33.23 4.94 11.59
C VAL A 181 33.38 6.19 12.45
#